data_AF-A0A960T8H5-F1
#
_entry.id   AF-A0A960T8H5-F1
#
_cell.length_a   1.000
_cell.length_b   1.000
_cell.length_c   1.000
_cell.angle_alpha   90.00
_cell.angle_beta   90.00
_cell.angle_gamma   90.00
#
_symmetry.space_group_name_H-M   'P 1'
#
loop_
_entity.id
_entity.type
_entity.pdbx_description
1 polymer ?
#
loop_
_entity_poly.entity_id
_entity_poly.type
_entity_poly.pdbx_seq_one_letter_code
_entity_poly.pdbx_strand_id
1 'polypeptide(L)'
;GGTVISEEVGHKLESVTLDMLGQVKKATVKKDDTTLIEGKGNATAIQGRIAQIRRQIEESTSDYDREKLQERLAKLAGGVGVIRVGAATEVEMKEKKDRVDDAQHATAAAVEEGILPGGGTAYIRTIPAVKTRLESLTGDVRTGGEIILKSLRAPLRQIAENAGAEGSLVVQAVESAKGNAGYNALTDTYCDMLEAGILDPTKVTRCAIENAVSIASLLLTTEASVVDLPKEEKAHAGHGAGMDF
;
A
#
# COMPACT_ATOMS: atom_id res chain seq x y z
N GLY A 1 14.89 -13.90 24.15
CA GLY A 1 14.48 -15.28 23.89
C GLY A 1 15.73 -16.10 23.69
N GLY A 2 16.49 -15.78 22.64
CA GLY A 2 17.89 -16.21 22.53
C GLY A 2 18.85 -15.23 23.18
N THR A 3 20.12 -15.62 23.17
CA THR A 3 21.29 -14.85 23.65
C THR A 3 21.98 -14.20 22.45
N VAL A 4 22.42 -12.95 22.60
CA VAL A 4 23.19 -12.26 21.54
C VAL A 4 24.57 -12.90 21.47
N ILE A 5 24.94 -13.43 20.30
CA ILE A 5 26.26 -13.99 20.04
C ILE A 5 27.16 -12.86 19.54
N SER A 6 28.11 -12.44 20.38
CA SER A 6 29.07 -11.37 20.07
C SER A 6 30.44 -11.72 20.67
N GLU A 7 31.50 -11.42 19.92
CA GLU A 7 32.88 -11.61 20.36
C GLU A 7 33.24 -10.73 21.56
N GLU A 8 32.62 -9.55 21.69
CA GLU A 8 32.81 -8.63 22.82
C GLU A 8 32.34 -9.22 24.16
N VAL A 9 31.38 -10.14 24.10
CA VAL A 9 30.82 -10.84 25.26
C VAL A 9 31.48 -12.22 25.44
N GLY A 10 32.49 -12.55 24.62
CA GLY A 10 33.24 -13.79 24.69
C GLY A 10 32.56 -15.00 24.05
N HIS A 11 31.52 -14.79 23.24
CA HIS A 11 30.85 -15.86 22.50
C HIS A 11 31.47 -16.02 21.11
N LYS A 12 31.79 -17.26 20.74
CA LYS A 12 32.21 -17.62 19.37
C LYS A 12 31.07 -18.34 18.66
N LEU A 13 30.95 -18.16 17.34
CA LEU A 13 29.91 -18.81 16.54
C LEU A 13 29.98 -20.34 16.63
N GLU A 14 31.20 -20.88 16.79
CA GLU A 14 31.49 -22.31 16.92
C GLU A 14 30.92 -22.93 18.20
N SER A 15 30.72 -22.14 19.27
CA SER A 15 30.25 -22.63 20.57
C SER A 15 28.75 -22.41 20.79
N VAL A 16 28.01 -22.02 19.76
CA VAL A 16 26.57 -21.75 19.85
C VAL A 16 25.79 -23.05 20.03
N THR A 17 24.95 -23.11 21.06
CA THR A 17 24.03 -24.23 21.29
C THR A 17 22.59 -23.85 20.95
N LEU A 18 21.72 -24.86 20.80
CA LEU A 18 20.30 -24.65 20.51
C LEU A 18 19.59 -23.81 21.60
N ASP A 19 20.03 -23.92 22.85
CA ASP A 19 19.47 -23.17 23.98
C ASP A 19 19.76 -21.66 23.89
N MET A 20 20.79 -21.27 23.14
CA MET A 20 21.12 -19.86 22.90
C MET A 20 20.29 -19.23 21.78
N LEU A 21 19.56 -20.04 20.99
CA LEU A 21 18.79 -19.56 19.86
C LEU A 21 17.43 -18.98 20.29
N GLY A 22 17.00 -17.93 19.58
CA GLY A 22 15.66 -17.36 19.75
C GLY A 22 14.60 -18.24 19.11
N GLN A 23 13.49 -18.47 19.83
CA GLN A 23 12.32 -19.15 19.27
C GLN A 23 11.17 -18.16 19.07
N VAL A 24 10.51 -18.27 17.91
CA VAL A 24 9.29 -17.54 17.54
C VAL A 24 8.30 -18.52 16.93
N LYS A 25 7.00 -18.23 17.01
CA LYS A 25 5.98 -19.10 16.42
C LYS A 25 5.94 -18.99 14.90
N LYS A 26 6.09 -17.77 14.38
CA LYS A 26 6.10 -17.50 12.93
C LYS A 26 7.04 -16.35 12.63
N ALA A 27 7.87 -16.53 11.61
CA ALA A 27 8.66 -15.46 11.00
C ALA A 27 8.13 -15.21 9.58
N THR A 28 7.94 -13.96 9.20
CA THR A 28 7.57 -13.56 7.83
C THR A 28 8.65 -12.64 7.30
N VAL A 29 9.22 -12.99 6.15
CA VAL A 29 10.28 -12.23 5.49
C VAL A 29 9.73 -11.72 4.16
N LYS A 30 9.74 -10.39 3.98
CA LYS A 30 9.43 -9.69 2.74
C LYS A 30 10.73 -9.11 2.16
N LYS A 31 10.64 -8.45 1.00
CA LYS A 31 11.80 -7.84 0.32
C LYS A 31 12.57 -6.88 1.22
N ASP A 32 11.85 -6.02 1.94
CA ASP A 32 12.45 -4.93 2.73
C ASP A 32 12.20 -5.07 4.24
N ASP A 33 11.34 -6.00 4.66
CA ASP A 33 10.89 -6.14 6.05
C ASP A 33 10.95 -7.58 6.58
N THR A 34 11.23 -7.73 7.87
CA THR A 34 11.11 -9.01 8.60
C THR A 34 10.27 -8.85 9.86
N THR A 35 9.25 -9.69 10.00
CA THR A 35 8.33 -9.68 11.14
C THR A 35 8.42 -10.99 11.92
N LEU A 36 8.66 -10.89 13.23
CA LEU A 36 8.71 -12.01 14.16
C LEU A 36 7.45 -12.01 15.04
N ILE A 37 6.68 -13.08 14.98
CA ILE A 37 5.35 -13.17 15.61
C ILE A 37 5.38 -14.18 16.76
N GLU A 38 4.83 -13.79 17.91
CA GLU A 38 4.75 -14.58 19.15
C GLU A 38 6.14 -15.16 19.53
N GLY A 39 7.09 -14.27 19.85
CA GLY A 39 8.41 -14.67 20.35
C GLY A 39 8.36 -15.24 21.77
N LYS A 40 9.11 -16.32 22.04
CA LYS A 40 9.19 -16.96 23.37
C LYS A 40 10.17 -16.25 24.32
N GLY A 41 10.18 -14.92 24.30
CA GLY A 41 11.00 -14.12 25.23
C GLY A 41 10.41 -14.12 26.63
N ASN A 42 11.25 -13.97 27.66
CA ASN A 42 10.80 -13.77 29.03
C ASN A 42 10.12 -12.39 29.13
N ALA A 43 8.84 -12.37 29.53
CA ALA A 43 8.03 -11.15 29.64
C ALA A 43 8.64 -10.13 30.61
N THR A 44 9.19 -10.58 31.75
CA THR A 44 9.85 -9.71 32.73
C THR A 44 11.10 -9.06 32.16
N ALA A 45 11.90 -9.80 31.38
CA ALA A 45 13.07 -9.24 30.72
C ALA A 45 12.70 -8.18 29.67
N ILE A 46 11.59 -8.38 28.94
CA ILE A 46 11.06 -7.40 27.99
C ILE A 46 10.61 -6.14 28.71
N GLN A 47 9.84 -6.27 29.81
CA GLN A 47 9.40 -5.14 30.61
C GLN A 47 10.57 -4.37 31.24
N GLY A 48 11.59 -5.09 31.74
CA GLY A 48 12.83 -4.48 32.21
C GLY A 48 13.53 -3.67 31.13
N ARG A 49 13.58 -4.20 29.90
CA ARG A 49 14.17 -3.49 28.75
C ARG A 49 13.36 -2.26 28.33
N ILE A 50 12.03 -2.36 28.33
CA ILE A 50 11.13 -1.21 28.09
C ILE A 50 11.38 -0.10 29.11
N ALA A 51 11.45 -0.44 30.40
CA ALA A 51 11.70 0.51 31.48
C ALA A 51 13.11 1.15 31.39
N GLN A 52 14.11 0.39 30.93
CA GLN A 52 15.45 0.92 30.67
C GLN A 52 15.44 1.95 29.54
N ILE A 53 14.80 1.63 28.41
CA ILE A 53 14.73 2.54 27.25
C ILE A 53 13.95 3.82 27.60
N ARG A 54 12.88 3.73 28.38
CA ARG A 54 12.13 4.91 28.85
C ARG A 54 13.01 5.88 29.65
N ARG A 55 13.82 5.37 30.58
CA ARG A 55 14.77 6.19 31.34
C ARG A 55 15.83 6.83 30.44
N GLN A 56 16.36 6.06 29.48
CA GLN A 56 17.35 6.58 28.51
C GLN A 56 16.77 7.70 27.63
N ILE A 57 15.48 7.65 27.30
CA ILE A 57 14.78 8.71 26.55
C ILE A 57 14.71 10.01 27.37
N GLU A 58 14.39 9.90 28.67
CA GLU A 58 14.28 11.03 29.59
C GLU A 58 15.64 11.69 29.86
N GLU A 59 16.69 10.88 29.98
CA GLU A 59 18.06 11.34 30.24
C GLU A 59 18.77 11.86 28.96
N SER A 60 18.25 11.55 27.77
CA SER A 60 18.87 11.96 26.51
C SER A 60 18.61 13.42 26.17
N THR A 61 19.69 14.16 25.95
CA THR A 61 19.69 15.54 25.44
C THR A 61 19.75 15.63 23.92
N SER A 62 19.98 14.51 23.24
CA SER A 62 20.06 14.40 21.78
C SER A 62 18.70 14.01 21.20
N ASP A 63 18.15 14.87 20.34
CA ASP A 63 16.86 14.61 19.69
C ASP A 63 16.91 13.38 18.77
N TYR A 64 18.05 13.16 18.09
CA TYR A 64 18.29 11.98 17.27
C TYR A 64 18.23 10.69 18.10
N ASP A 65 18.91 10.66 19.26
CA ASP A 65 18.90 9.49 20.13
C ASP A 65 17.52 9.25 20.72
N ARG A 66 16.80 10.33 21.06
CA ARG A 66 15.43 10.26 21.56
C ARG A 66 14.50 9.59 20.53
N GLU A 67 14.58 10.01 19.28
CA GLU A 67 13.80 9.44 18.16
C GLU A 67 14.11 7.95 17.97
N LYS A 68 15.40 7.57 17.92
CA LYS A 68 15.81 6.16 17.73
C LYS A 68 15.43 5.28 18.90
N LEU A 69 15.49 5.79 20.12
CA LEU A 69 15.02 5.07 21.31
C LEU A 69 13.50 4.92 21.32
N GLN A 70 12.75 5.92 20.86
CA GLN A 70 11.30 5.85 20.70
C GLN A 70 10.88 4.80 19.66
N GLU A 71 11.55 4.72 18.50
CA GLU A 71 11.31 3.68 17.50
C GLU A 71 11.50 2.26 18.10
N ARG A 72 12.58 2.07 18.87
CA ARG A 72 12.85 0.79 19.53
C ARG A 72 11.83 0.47 20.61
N LEU A 73 11.44 1.47 21.40
CA LEU A 73 10.40 1.35 22.42
C LEU A 73 9.08 0.94 21.77
N ALA A 74 8.70 1.58 20.66
CA ALA A 74 7.50 1.26 19.91
C ALA A 74 7.51 -0.19 19.41
N LYS A 75 8.65 -0.72 18.93
CA LYS A 75 8.75 -2.13 18.52
C LYS A 75 8.67 -3.13 19.68
N LEU A 76 9.11 -2.74 20.89
CA LEU A 76 9.10 -3.61 22.07
C LEU A 76 7.76 -3.55 22.83
N ALA A 77 7.14 -2.38 22.90
CA ALA A 77 5.86 -2.16 23.56
C ALA A 77 4.67 -2.44 22.61
N GLY A 78 4.86 -2.21 21.31
CA GLY A 78 3.91 -2.51 20.25
C GLY A 78 3.82 -4.01 20.05
N GLY A 79 2.77 -4.61 20.60
CA GLY A 79 2.43 -6.00 20.34
C GLY A 79 2.11 -6.22 18.86
N VAL A 80 2.27 -7.46 18.40
CA VAL A 80 1.83 -7.86 17.07
C VAL A 80 0.39 -8.37 17.16
N GLY A 81 -0.54 -7.64 16.53
CA GLY A 81 -1.92 -8.10 16.35
C GLY A 81 -2.01 -9.15 15.24
N VAL A 82 -2.78 -10.22 15.45
CA VAL A 82 -3.01 -11.26 14.43
C VAL A 82 -4.50 -11.33 14.13
N ILE A 83 -4.88 -10.98 12.90
CA ILE A 83 -6.26 -11.13 12.41
C ILE A 83 -6.39 -12.50 11.75
N ARG A 84 -7.35 -13.31 12.23
CA ARG A 84 -7.65 -14.62 11.65
C ARG A 84 -8.93 -14.52 10.84
N VAL A 85 -8.81 -14.64 9.53
CA VAL A 85 -9.94 -14.59 8.60
C VAL A 85 -10.46 -16.00 8.35
N GLY A 86 -11.77 -16.20 8.52
CA GLY A 86 -12.44 -17.48 8.27
C GLY A 86 -13.58 -17.34 7.25
N ALA A 87 -13.85 -18.41 6.52
CA ALA A 87 -14.98 -18.51 5.59
C ALA A 87 -15.44 -19.96 5.44
N ALA A 88 -16.59 -20.17 4.78
CA ALA A 88 -17.17 -21.49 4.58
C ALA A 88 -16.43 -22.30 3.49
N THR A 89 -15.84 -21.61 2.50
CA THR A 89 -15.05 -22.23 1.42
C THR A 89 -13.67 -21.59 1.33
N GLU A 90 -12.71 -22.31 0.74
CA GLU A 90 -11.35 -21.80 0.54
C GLU A 90 -11.31 -20.57 -0.37
N VAL A 91 -12.14 -20.55 -1.42
CA VAL A 91 -12.23 -19.44 -2.37
C VAL A 91 -12.72 -18.17 -1.66
N GLU A 92 -13.77 -18.27 -0.85
CA GLU A 92 -14.25 -17.14 -0.04
C GLU A 92 -13.22 -16.71 1.02
N MET A 93 -12.52 -17.67 1.62
CA MET A 93 -11.51 -17.37 2.64
C MET A 93 -10.38 -16.53 2.03
N LYS A 94 -9.94 -16.88 0.82
CA LYS A 94 -8.91 -16.15 0.09
C LYS A 94 -9.36 -14.73 -0.25
N GLU A 95 -10.56 -14.56 -0.82
CA GLU A 95 -11.12 -13.25 -1.15
C GLU A 95 -11.28 -12.36 0.09
N LYS A 96 -11.84 -12.91 1.19
CA LYS A 96 -12.00 -12.15 2.45
C LYS A 96 -10.66 -11.77 3.05
N LYS A 97 -9.68 -12.66 2.96
CA LYS A 97 -8.33 -12.38 3.46
C LYS A 97 -7.70 -11.24 2.66
N ASP A 98 -7.77 -11.29 1.33
CA ASP A 98 -7.23 -10.25 0.46
C ASP A 98 -7.90 -8.90 0.77
N ARG A 99 -9.23 -8.86 0.98
CA ARG A 99 -9.94 -7.64 1.44
C ARG A 99 -9.47 -7.10 2.79
N VAL A 100 -9.20 -7.98 3.75
CA VAL A 100 -8.71 -7.58 5.08
C VAL A 100 -7.28 -7.05 4.98
N ASP A 101 -6.44 -7.69 4.16
CA ASP A 101 -5.08 -7.24 3.90
C ASP A 101 -5.12 -5.85 3.23
N ASP A 102 -5.97 -5.63 2.22
CA ASP A 102 -6.15 -4.32 1.58
C ASP A 102 -6.63 -3.25 2.57
N ALA A 103 -7.62 -3.55 3.40
CA ALA A 103 -8.13 -2.63 4.42
C ALA A 103 -7.05 -2.24 5.44
N GLN A 104 -6.19 -3.18 5.82
CA GLN A 104 -5.10 -2.94 6.74
C GLN A 104 -4.04 -2.02 6.13
N HIS A 105 -3.65 -2.23 4.87
CA HIS A 105 -2.71 -1.34 4.17
C HIS A 105 -3.32 0.05 3.92
N ALA A 106 -4.60 0.13 3.55
CA ALA A 106 -5.29 1.41 3.35
C ALA A 106 -5.35 2.23 4.65
N THR A 107 -5.66 1.58 5.78
CA THR A 107 -5.69 2.24 7.09
C THR A 107 -4.30 2.74 7.49
N ALA A 108 -3.26 1.93 7.28
CA ALA A 108 -1.88 2.35 7.55
C ALA A 108 -1.50 3.58 6.71
N ALA A 109 -1.79 3.56 5.40
CA ALA A 109 -1.53 4.68 4.50
C ALA A 109 -2.32 5.95 4.88
N ALA A 110 -3.55 5.80 5.38
CA ALA A 110 -4.39 6.90 5.84
C ALA A 110 -3.83 7.55 7.11
N VAL A 111 -3.25 6.77 8.02
CA VAL A 111 -2.59 7.29 9.22
C VAL A 111 -1.31 8.07 8.86
N GLU A 112 -0.60 7.65 7.82
CA GLU A 112 0.68 8.27 7.42
C GLU A 112 0.49 9.63 6.72
N GLU A 113 -0.38 9.73 5.71
CA GLU A 113 -0.53 10.95 4.89
C GLU A 113 -1.95 11.57 4.96
N GLY A 114 -2.81 11.05 5.82
CA GLY A 114 -4.20 11.51 5.94
C GLY A 114 -5.14 10.94 4.88
N ILE A 115 -6.31 11.56 4.78
CA ILE A 115 -7.44 11.10 3.96
C ILE A 115 -7.94 12.21 3.03
N LEU A 116 -8.56 11.80 1.93
CA LEU A 116 -9.17 12.65 0.92
C LEU A 116 -10.60 12.17 0.60
N PRO A 117 -11.48 13.03 0.05
CA PRO A 117 -12.77 12.60 -0.47
C PRO A 117 -12.56 11.60 -1.61
N GLY A 118 -13.10 10.39 -1.44
CA GLY A 118 -12.82 9.26 -2.32
C GLY A 118 -13.61 9.25 -3.62
N GLY A 119 -13.68 8.08 -4.25
CA GLY A 119 -14.47 7.88 -5.48
C GLY A 119 -13.94 8.68 -6.67
N GLY A 120 -12.64 9.00 -6.69
CA GLY A 120 -12.03 9.86 -7.70
C GLY A 120 -12.32 11.35 -7.54
N THR A 121 -13.10 11.76 -6.51
CA THR A 121 -13.41 13.18 -6.23
C THR A 121 -12.14 13.98 -5.97
N ALA A 122 -11.18 13.42 -5.22
CA ALA A 122 -9.88 14.04 -4.97
C ALA A 122 -9.17 14.49 -6.27
N TYR A 123 -9.14 13.65 -7.31
CA TYR A 123 -8.53 14.00 -8.59
C TYR A 123 -9.28 15.13 -9.31
N ILE A 124 -10.61 15.15 -9.22
CA ILE A 124 -11.40 16.23 -9.79
C ILE A 124 -11.10 17.57 -9.09
N ARG A 125 -10.84 17.55 -7.78
CA ARG A 125 -10.51 18.76 -7.01
C ARG A 125 -9.15 19.36 -7.36
N THR A 126 -8.23 18.61 -7.99
CA THR A 126 -6.94 19.15 -8.43
C THR A 126 -7.00 19.82 -9.81
N ILE A 127 -8.07 19.60 -10.58
CA ILE A 127 -8.25 20.15 -11.94
C ILE A 127 -8.02 21.67 -12.01
N PRO A 128 -8.56 22.52 -11.12
CA PRO A 128 -8.31 23.96 -11.18
C PRO A 128 -6.82 24.32 -11.06
N ALA A 129 -6.09 23.68 -10.13
CA ALA A 129 -4.67 23.91 -9.95
C ALA A 129 -3.85 23.51 -11.18
N VAL A 130 -4.21 22.38 -11.81
CA VAL A 130 -3.58 21.94 -13.07
C VAL A 130 -3.88 22.92 -14.20
N LYS A 131 -5.12 23.41 -14.34
CA LYS A 131 -5.48 24.44 -15.34
C LYS A 131 -4.66 25.72 -15.16
N THR A 132 -4.54 26.22 -13.93
CA THR A 132 -3.69 27.39 -13.65
C THR A 132 -2.23 27.12 -14.03
N ARG A 133 -1.71 25.93 -13.75
CA ARG A 133 -0.35 25.58 -14.17
C ARG A 133 -0.18 25.58 -15.70
N LEU A 134 -1.18 25.10 -16.44
CA LEU A 134 -1.15 25.05 -17.90
C LEU A 134 -1.02 26.42 -18.57
N GLU A 135 -1.54 27.48 -17.95
CA GLU A 135 -1.42 28.86 -18.48
C GLU A 135 0.04 29.31 -18.61
N SER A 136 0.92 28.78 -17.77
CA SER A 136 2.37 29.05 -17.80
C SER A 136 3.16 28.17 -18.75
N LEU A 137 2.53 27.18 -19.39
CA LEU A 137 3.19 26.20 -20.26
C LEU A 137 2.91 26.50 -21.73
N THR A 138 3.86 26.15 -22.60
CA THR A 138 3.78 26.37 -24.05
C THR A 138 4.29 25.15 -24.81
N GLY A 139 3.95 25.06 -26.11
CA GLY A 139 4.37 23.98 -26.99
C GLY A 139 3.98 22.59 -26.49
N ASP A 140 4.83 21.59 -26.75
CA ASP A 140 4.58 20.19 -26.40
C ASP A 140 4.46 19.94 -24.89
N VAL A 141 5.11 20.78 -24.07
CA VAL A 141 4.99 20.71 -22.62
C VAL A 141 3.57 21.03 -22.16
N ARG A 142 2.88 21.97 -22.83
CA ARG A 142 1.46 22.25 -22.58
C ARG A 142 0.60 21.08 -22.99
N THR A 143 0.84 20.48 -24.16
CA THR A 143 0.13 19.29 -24.62
C THR A 143 0.24 18.15 -23.60
N GLY A 144 1.44 17.92 -23.03
CA GLY A 144 1.63 16.96 -21.95
C GLY A 144 0.77 17.26 -20.71
N GLY A 145 0.71 18.52 -20.29
CA GLY A 145 -0.16 18.92 -19.18
C GLY A 145 -1.66 18.76 -19.48
N GLU A 146 -2.08 18.96 -20.73
CA GLU A 146 -3.46 18.74 -21.17
C GLU A 146 -3.84 17.25 -21.14
N ILE A 147 -2.89 16.36 -21.42
CA ILE A 147 -3.06 14.90 -21.25
C ILE A 147 -3.31 14.56 -19.78
N ILE A 148 -2.51 15.12 -18.85
CA ILE A 148 -2.71 14.93 -17.41
C ILE A 148 -4.07 15.49 -16.97
N LEU A 149 -4.42 16.69 -17.45
CA LEU A 149 -5.72 17.29 -17.15
C LEU A 149 -6.89 16.39 -17.57
N LYS A 150 -6.77 15.74 -18.74
CA LYS A 150 -7.77 14.79 -19.24
C LYS A 150 -7.82 13.51 -18.40
N SER A 151 -6.66 12.97 -18.00
CA SER A 151 -6.58 11.69 -17.28
C SER A 151 -7.13 11.75 -15.86
N LEU A 152 -7.07 12.91 -15.19
CA LEU A 152 -7.64 13.12 -13.84
C LEU A 152 -9.15 12.81 -13.75
N ARG A 153 -9.88 12.88 -14.87
CA ARG A 153 -11.31 12.55 -14.94
C ARG A 153 -11.61 11.07 -15.04
N ALA A 154 -10.63 10.28 -15.48
CA ALA A 154 -10.83 8.88 -15.81
C ALA A 154 -11.26 8.01 -14.61
N PRO A 155 -10.68 8.16 -13.39
CA PRO A 155 -11.07 7.34 -12.26
C PRO A 155 -12.55 7.50 -11.87
N LEU A 156 -13.04 8.73 -11.71
CA LEU A 156 -14.45 8.99 -11.39
C LEU A 156 -15.38 8.53 -12.53
N ARG A 157 -15.01 8.79 -13.79
CA ARG A 157 -15.78 8.33 -14.95
C ARG A 157 -15.94 6.81 -14.93
N GLN A 158 -14.84 6.08 -14.74
CA GLN A 158 -14.86 4.62 -14.74
C GLN A 158 -15.70 4.06 -13.59
N ILE A 159 -15.63 4.66 -12.41
CA ILE A 159 -16.46 4.26 -11.26
C ILE A 159 -17.94 4.47 -11.56
N ALA A 160 -18.31 5.61 -12.14
CA ALA A 160 -19.69 5.91 -12.51
C ALA A 160 -20.22 4.97 -13.61
N GLU A 161 -19.43 4.72 -14.65
CA GLU A 161 -19.77 3.80 -15.74
C GLU A 161 -19.95 2.35 -15.25
N ASN A 162 -19.08 1.89 -14.35
CA ASN A 162 -19.20 0.57 -13.74
C ASN A 162 -20.47 0.45 -12.86
N ALA A 163 -20.97 1.57 -12.34
CA ALA A 163 -22.23 1.65 -11.59
C ALA A 163 -23.46 1.83 -12.50
N GLY A 164 -23.28 1.92 -13.82
CA GLY A 164 -24.36 2.08 -14.79
C GLY A 164 -24.82 3.52 -15.03
N ALA A 165 -24.12 4.51 -14.48
CA ALA A 165 -24.39 5.93 -14.70
C ALA A 165 -23.60 6.48 -15.91
N GLU A 166 -24.06 7.61 -16.48
CA GLU A 166 -23.31 8.29 -17.55
C GLU A 166 -22.14 9.07 -16.93
N GLY A 167 -20.93 8.55 -17.11
CA GLY A 167 -19.75 9.06 -16.40
C GLY A 167 -19.34 10.48 -16.77
N SER A 168 -19.68 10.98 -17.96
CA SER A 168 -19.36 12.36 -18.38
C SER A 168 -20.19 13.39 -17.61
N LEU A 169 -21.48 13.13 -17.44
CA LEU A 169 -22.43 13.92 -16.66
C LEU A 169 -22.06 13.89 -15.17
N VAL A 170 -21.68 12.71 -14.65
CA VAL A 170 -21.20 12.60 -13.27
C VAL A 170 -19.95 13.45 -13.06
N VAL A 171 -18.94 13.33 -13.93
CA VAL A 171 -17.71 14.13 -13.83
C VAL A 171 -18.02 15.62 -13.90
N GLN A 172 -18.89 16.05 -14.83
CA GLN A 172 -19.26 17.46 -14.98
C GLN A 172 -19.96 18.01 -13.73
N ALA A 173 -20.88 17.22 -13.14
CA ALA A 173 -21.58 17.60 -11.92
C ALA A 173 -20.61 17.73 -10.73
N VAL A 174 -19.70 16.76 -10.55
CA VAL A 174 -18.70 16.80 -9.47
C VAL A 174 -17.69 17.93 -9.69
N GLU A 175 -17.28 18.23 -10.93
CA GLU A 175 -16.43 19.39 -11.27
C GLU A 175 -17.07 20.73 -10.91
N SER A 176 -18.39 20.83 -11.04
CA SER A 176 -19.16 22.04 -10.72
C SER A 176 -19.37 22.22 -9.21
N ALA A 177 -19.25 21.14 -8.44
CA ALA A 177 -19.35 21.14 -6.98
C ALA A 177 -18.03 21.56 -6.30
N LYS A 178 -18.08 21.79 -4.99
CA LYS A 178 -16.94 22.26 -4.18
C LYS A 178 -16.72 21.38 -2.95
N GLY A 179 -15.54 21.50 -2.34
CA GLY A 179 -15.20 20.79 -1.11
C GLY A 179 -15.27 19.28 -1.30
N ASN A 180 -15.88 18.58 -0.35
CA ASN A 180 -15.96 17.12 -0.34
C ASN A 180 -17.15 16.56 -1.13
N ALA A 181 -17.97 17.42 -1.75
CA ALA A 181 -19.11 16.96 -2.52
C ALA A 181 -18.65 16.07 -3.68
N GLY A 182 -19.22 14.88 -3.82
CA GLY A 182 -18.86 13.91 -4.85
C GLY A 182 -20.05 13.03 -5.22
N TYR A 183 -19.79 11.95 -5.93
CA TYR A 183 -20.80 11.00 -6.39
C TYR A 183 -20.61 9.66 -5.68
N ASN A 184 -21.64 9.23 -4.94
CA ASN A 184 -21.70 7.93 -4.31
C ASN A 184 -22.28 6.91 -5.31
N ALA A 185 -21.40 6.10 -5.89
CA ALA A 185 -21.76 5.06 -6.85
C ALA A 185 -22.55 3.89 -6.26
N LEU A 186 -22.54 3.71 -4.93
CA LEU A 186 -23.31 2.64 -4.27
C LEU A 186 -24.81 3.00 -4.17
N THR A 187 -25.13 4.28 -4.03
CA THR A 187 -26.49 4.77 -3.83
C THR A 187 -27.01 5.61 -5.00
N ASP A 188 -26.18 5.87 -6.01
CA ASP A 188 -26.49 6.74 -7.16
C ASP A 188 -26.94 8.14 -6.74
N THR A 189 -26.19 8.76 -5.81
CA THR A 189 -26.51 10.09 -5.26
C THR A 189 -25.29 10.96 -5.09
N TYR A 190 -25.45 12.28 -5.19
CA TYR A 190 -24.43 13.25 -4.82
C TYR A 190 -24.49 13.57 -3.32
N CYS A 191 -23.36 13.48 -2.64
CA CYS A 191 -23.27 13.72 -1.19
C CYS A 191 -21.91 14.29 -0.80
N ASP A 192 -21.75 14.70 0.46
CA ASP A 192 -20.42 14.88 1.04
C ASP A 192 -19.77 13.49 1.19
N MET A 193 -18.64 13.29 0.51
CA MET A 193 -17.98 11.99 0.45
C MET A 193 -17.39 11.59 1.81
N LEU A 194 -16.90 12.55 2.60
CA LEU A 194 -16.33 12.25 3.91
C LEU A 194 -17.41 11.92 4.93
N GLU A 195 -18.51 12.66 4.93
CA GLU A 195 -19.66 12.36 5.81
C GLU A 195 -20.30 11.01 5.45
N ALA A 196 -20.31 10.65 4.16
CA ALA A 196 -20.78 9.35 3.69
C ALA A 196 -19.78 8.19 3.95
N GLY A 197 -18.59 8.48 4.50
CA GLY A 197 -17.55 7.49 4.78
C GLY A 197 -16.81 6.98 3.53
N ILE A 198 -16.95 7.67 2.38
CA ILE A 198 -16.26 7.36 1.13
C ILE A 198 -15.01 8.20 1.06
N LEU A 199 -13.94 7.66 1.62
CA LEU A 199 -12.64 8.31 1.72
C LEU A 199 -11.55 7.43 1.12
N ASP A 200 -10.52 8.07 0.59
CA ASP A 200 -9.32 7.40 0.08
C ASP A 200 -8.09 7.91 0.85
N PRO A 201 -7.09 7.05 1.15
CA PRO A 201 -5.83 7.51 1.70
C PRO A 201 -5.11 8.47 0.74
N THR A 202 -4.59 9.58 1.26
CA THR A 202 -3.83 10.57 0.46
C THR A 202 -2.66 9.91 -0.27
N LYS A 203 -1.90 9.07 0.45
CA LYS A 203 -0.74 8.36 -0.07
C LYS A 203 -1.07 7.51 -1.29
N VAL A 204 -2.17 6.76 -1.23
CA VAL A 204 -2.61 5.88 -2.32
C VAL A 204 -2.97 6.72 -3.55
N THR A 205 -3.76 7.78 -3.37
CA THR A 205 -4.19 8.68 -4.44
C THR A 205 -2.99 9.34 -5.14
N ARG A 206 -2.02 9.81 -4.36
CA ARG A 206 -0.79 10.46 -4.85
C ARG A 206 0.13 9.47 -5.57
N CYS A 207 0.44 8.34 -4.94
CA CYS A 207 1.32 7.33 -5.53
C CYS A 207 0.72 6.73 -6.81
N ALA A 208 -0.60 6.55 -6.88
CA ALA A 208 -1.25 6.04 -8.08
C ALA A 208 -1.02 6.94 -9.30
N ILE A 209 -1.17 8.27 -9.15
CA ILE A 209 -0.93 9.19 -10.27
C ILE A 209 0.56 9.32 -10.61
N GLU A 210 1.45 9.38 -9.61
CA GLU A 210 2.90 9.45 -9.81
C GLU A 210 3.41 8.22 -10.59
N ASN A 211 2.98 7.03 -10.19
CA ASN A 211 3.35 5.78 -10.86
C ASN A 211 2.77 5.70 -12.27
N ALA A 212 1.51 6.11 -12.46
CA ALA A 212 0.88 6.14 -13.78
C ALA A 212 1.64 7.08 -14.73
N VAL A 213 2.01 8.28 -14.26
CA VAL A 213 2.79 9.24 -15.04
C VAL A 213 4.18 8.71 -15.34
N SER A 214 4.85 8.06 -14.37
CA SER A 214 6.17 7.46 -14.57
C SER A 214 6.17 6.44 -15.72
N ILE A 215 5.22 5.50 -15.72
CA ILE A 215 5.11 4.49 -16.79
C ILE A 215 4.66 5.10 -18.11
N ALA A 216 3.67 6.00 -18.10
CA ALA A 216 3.18 6.64 -19.32
C ALA A 216 4.29 7.45 -20.00
N SER A 217 5.13 8.15 -19.23
CA SER A 217 6.22 8.96 -19.77
C SER A 217 7.27 8.07 -20.45
N LEU A 218 7.61 6.93 -19.85
CA LEU A 218 8.51 5.94 -20.44
C LEU A 218 7.95 5.41 -21.77
N LEU A 219 6.68 5.01 -21.79
CA LEU A 219 6.02 4.48 -22.98
C LEU A 219 5.93 5.51 -24.11
N LEU A 220 5.58 6.76 -23.82
CA LEU A 220 5.47 7.82 -24.82
C LEU A 220 6.81 8.16 -25.48
N THR A 221 7.94 7.92 -24.79
CA THR A 221 9.29 8.12 -25.33
C THR A 221 9.88 6.87 -26.00
N THR A 222 9.13 5.77 -26.05
CA THR A 222 9.61 4.50 -26.62
C THR A 222 9.43 4.49 -28.14
N GLU A 223 10.51 4.72 -28.88
CA GLU A 223 10.51 4.70 -30.35
C GLU A 223 10.60 3.29 -30.95
N ALA A 224 11.19 2.33 -30.21
CA ALA A 224 11.33 0.95 -30.66
C ALA A 224 11.32 -0.02 -29.46
N SER A 225 10.84 -1.24 -29.71
CA SER A 225 10.88 -2.35 -28.76
C SER A 225 11.47 -3.58 -29.43
N VAL A 226 12.37 -4.28 -28.74
CA VAL A 226 12.92 -5.56 -29.17
C VAL A 226 12.21 -6.65 -28.37
N VAL A 227 11.50 -7.52 -29.07
CA VAL A 227 10.74 -8.62 -28.49
C VAL A 227 11.24 -9.95 -29.03
N ASP A 228 11.16 -11.00 -28.21
CA ASP A 228 11.37 -12.36 -28.69
C ASP A 228 10.32 -12.70 -29.75
N LEU A 229 10.74 -13.44 -30.78
CA LEU A 229 9.80 -13.98 -31.77
C LEU A 229 8.78 -14.89 -31.07
N PRO A 230 7.50 -14.86 -31.48
CA PRO A 230 6.52 -15.82 -31.00
C PRO A 230 7.09 -17.23 -31.17
N LYS A 231 7.15 -18.00 -30.09
CA LYS A 231 7.54 -19.40 -30.18
C LYS A 231 6.48 -20.10 -31.01
N GLU A 232 6.89 -20.84 -32.04
CA GLU A 232 5.97 -21.78 -32.68
C GLU A 232 5.52 -22.78 -31.61
N GLU A 233 4.24 -22.74 -31.24
CA GLU A 233 3.63 -23.83 -30.52
C GLU A 233 3.76 -25.05 -31.43
N LYS A 234 4.64 -25.99 -31.05
CA LYS A 234 4.61 -27.31 -31.67
C LYS A 234 3.20 -27.83 -31.44
N ALA A 235 2.41 -27.90 -32.51
CA ALA A 235 1.16 -28.62 -32.53
C ALA A 235 1.40 -29.93 -31.80
N HIS A 236 0.71 -30.13 -30.68
CA HIS A 236 0.78 -31.39 -29.95
C HIS A 236 0.41 -32.49 -30.94
N ALA A 237 1.43 -33.17 -31.47
CA ALA A 237 1.26 -34.37 -32.25
C ALA A 237 0.44 -35.32 -31.38
N GLY A 238 -0.70 -35.74 -31.92
CA GLY A 238 -1.74 -36.44 -31.20
C GLY A 238 -1.17 -37.57 -30.35
N HIS A 239 -1.46 -37.51 -29.06
CA HIS A 239 -1.55 -38.75 -28.29
C HIS A 239 -2.89 -39.37 -28.66
N GLY A 240 -2.83 -40.19 -29.71
CA GLY A 240 -3.88 -41.12 -30.05
C GLY A 240 -4.23 -41.97 -28.83
N ALA A 241 -5.52 -42.26 -28.75
CA ALA A 241 -6.12 -43.16 -27.78
C ALA A 241 -5.28 -44.42 -27.55
N GLY A 242 -4.99 -44.67 -26.28
CA GLY A 242 -4.57 -45.96 -25.75
C GLY A 242 -5.20 -46.11 -24.39
N MET A 243 -6.48 -46.51 -24.37
CA MET A 243 -7.06 -47.11 -23.17
C MET A 243 -6.33 -48.43 -22.94
N ASP A 244 -5.79 -48.63 -21.75
CA ASP A 244 -5.72 -49.94 -21.12
C ASP A 244 -5.79 -49.75 -19.60
N PHE A 245 -6.49 -50.71 -18.99
CA PHE A 245 -6.96 -50.79 -17.60
C PHE A 245 -5.88 -50.62 -16.52
#